data_AF-A0A1X7ALK4-F1
#
_entry.id   AF-A0A1X7ALK4-F1
#
_cell.length_a   1.000
_cell.length_b   1.000
_cell.length_c   1.000
_cell.angle_alpha   90.00
_cell.angle_beta   90.00
_cell.angle_gamma   90.00
#
_symmetry.space_group_name_H-M   'P 1'
#
loop_
_entity.id
_entity.type
_entity.pdbx_description
1 polymer ?
#
loop_
_entity_poly.entity_id
_entity_poly.type
_entity_poly.pdbx_seq_one_letter_code
_entity_poly.pdbx_strand_id
1 'polypeptide(L)'
;MIQFNRYPHVLDLLQHYATALQDQNILSILQSGVSNREDAFAFSKFVWRAVDQMADDSESGTVVLGRSDNSDTLPDIYYEVSLYMESKGFESIWEQVSDEA
;
A
#
# COMPACT_ATOMS: atom_id res chain seq x y z
N MET A 1 13.58 -4.08 2.99
CA MET A 1 12.32 -4.81 2.83
C MET A 1 11.29 -4.26 3.77
N ILE A 2 10.10 -3.98 3.27
CA ILE A 2 8.95 -3.61 4.11
C ILE A 2 8.44 -4.87 4.82
N GLN A 3 8.14 -4.75 6.11
CA GLN A 3 7.55 -5.81 6.91
C GLN A 3 6.42 -5.23 7.74
N PHE A 4 5.24 -5.83 7.63
CA PHE A 4 4.05 -5.50 8.40
C PHE A 4 3.80 -6.61 9.41
N ASN A 5 3.78 -6.26 10.68
CA ASN A 5 3.89 -7.24 11.77
C ASN A 5 2.53 -7.64 12.34
N ARG A 6 1.60 -6.69 12.46
CA ARG A 6 0.27 -6.94 13.02
C ARG A 6 -0.66 -7.50 11.96
N TYR A 7 -0.56 -6.99 10.74
CA TYR A 7 -1.37 -7.39 9.59
C TYR A 7 -0.48 -7.75 8.38
N PRO A 8 0.14 -8.95 8.37
CA PRO A 8 1.05 -9.36 7.30
C PRO A 8 0.41 -9.39 5.91
N HIS A 9 -0.91 -9.65 5.85
CA HIS A 9 -1.68 -9.70 4.61
C HIS A 9 -1.68 -8.36 3.84
N VAL A 10 -1.43 -7.23 4.52
CA VAL A 10 -1.28 -5.92 3.88
C VAL A 10 -0.14 -5.95 2.86
N LEU A 11 0.96 -6.66 3.15
CA LEU A 11 2.08 -6.75 2.22
C LEU A 11 1.71 -7.57 0.99
N ASP A 12 0.98 -8.68 1.18
CA ASP A 12 0.51 -9.52 0.08
C ASP A 12 -0.42 -8.74 -0.86
N LEU A 13 -1.30 -7.91 -0.29
CA LEU A 13 -2.22 -7.06 -1.04
C LEU A 13 -1.47 -5.99 -1.84
N LEU A 14 -0.55 -5.27 -1.20
CA LEU A 14 0.27 -4.27 -1.89
C LEU A 14 1.17 -4.89 -2.97
N GLN A 15 1.72 -6.09 -2.74
CA GLN A 15 2.49 -6.81 -3.75
C GLN A 15 1.63 -7.25 -4.93
N HIS A 16 0.41 -7.73 -4.67
CA HIS A 16 -0.56 -8.07 -5.70
C HIS A 16 -0.81 -6.86 -6.62
N TYR A 17 -1.19 -5.72 -6.04
CA TYR A 17 -1.51 -4.52 -6.82
C TYR A 17 -0.29 -3.92 -7.52
N ALA A 18 0.90 -3.92 -6.90
CA ALA A 18 2.12 -3.49 -7.57
C ALA A 18 2.43 -4.35 -8.81
N THR A 19 2.19 -5.66 -8.71
CA THR A 19 2.36 -6.60 -9.83
C THR A 19 1.31 -6.39 -10.92
N ALA A 20 0.03 -6.28 -10.54
CA ALA A 20 -1.08 -6.09 -11.46
C ALA A 20 -0.95 -4.78 -12.25
N LEU A 21 -0.47 -3.72 -11.59
CA LEU A 21 -0.24 -2.39 -12.17
C LEU A 21 1.10 -2.28 -12.91
N GLN A 22 1.90 -3.35 -12.94
CA GLN A 22 3.22 -3.42 -13.58
C GLN A 22 4.21 -2.35 -13.08
N ASP A 23 4.08 -1.92 -11.82
CA ASP A 23 4.87 -0.82 -11.26
C ASP A 23 6.20 -1.35 -10.68
N GLN A 24 7.22 -1.42 -11.54
CA GLN A 24 8.54 -1.93 -11.16
C GLN A 24 9.23 -1.09 -10.08
N ASN A 25 8.96 0.21 -10.03
CA ASN A 25 9.54 1.08 -9.01
C ASN A 25 8.98 0.70 -7.63
N ILE A 26 7.66 0.53 -7.53
CA ILE A 26 7.02 0.11 -6.29
C ILE A 26 7.44 -1.29 -5.88
N LEU A 27 7.54 -2.24 -6.81
CA LEU A 27 8.06 -3.58 -6.50
C LEU A 27 9.46 -3.51 -5.90
N SER A 28 10.33 -2.66 -6.45
CA SER A 28 11.65 -2.40 -5.86
C SER A 28 11.54 -1.81 -4.46
N ILE A 29 10.70 -0.80 -4.24
CA ILE A 29 10.51 -0.16 -2.93
C ILE A 29 9.96 -1.15 -1.89
N LEU A 30 9.03 -2.05 -2.25
CA LEU A 30 8.52 -3.08 -1.35
C LEU A 30 9.66 -4.03 -0.90
N GLN A 31 10.58 -4.36 -1.81
CA GLN A 31 11.72 -5.25 -1.54
C GLN A 31 12.87 -4.55 -0.79
N SER A 32 13.28 -3.35 -1.20
CA SER A 32 14.39 -2.61 -0.59
C SER A 32 13.96 -1.88 0.68
N GLY A 33 12.69 -1.48 0.75
CA GLY A 33 12.16 -0.53 1.72
C GLY A 33 12.34 0.92 1.24
N VAL A 34 11.43 1.78 1.70
CA VAL A 34 11.51 3.24 1.58
C VAL A 34 12.78 3.75 2.25
N SER A 35 13.64 4.39 1.48
CA SER A 35 14.97 4.84 1.92
C SER A 35 15.17 6.35 1.82
N ASN A 36 14.36 7.03 1.01
CA ASN A 36 14.46 8.47 0.77
C ASN A 36 13.07 9.10 0.59
N ARG A 37 13.02 10.42 0.44
CA ARG A 37 11.76 11.17 0.27
C ARG A 37 11.02 10.81 -1.02
N GLU A 38 11.73 10.53 -2.10
CA GLU A 38 11.12 10.15 -3.39
C GLU A 38 10.43 8.78 -3.27
N ASP A 39 11.12 7.80 -2.65
CA ASP A 39 10.52 6.49 -2.34
C ASP A 39 9.28 6.66 -1.46
N ALA A 40 9.35 7.54 -0.45
CA ALA A 40 8.24 7.79 0.47
C ALA A 40 7.02 8.34 -0.27
N PHE A 41 7.20 9.32 -1.15
CA PHE A 41 6.11 9.85 -1.96
C PHE A 41 5.55 8.80 -2.93
N ALA A 42 6.43 8.07 -3.62
CA ALA A 42 6.01 7.03 -4.56
C ALA A 42 5.21 5.94 -3.85
N PHE A 43 5.71 5.46 -2.71
CA PHE A 43 5.05 4.45 -1.90
C PHE A 43 3.69 4.92 -1.37
N SER A 44 3.62 6.10 -0.75
CA SER A 44 2.35 6.64 -0.22
C SER A 44 1.29 6.79 -1.31
N LYS A 45 1.66 7.34 -2.48
CA LYS A 45 0.72 7.48 -3.62
C LYS A 45 0.27 6.14 -4.15
N PHE A 46 1.19 5.17 -4.20
CA PHE A 46 0.85 3.82 -4.62
C PHE A 46 -0.13 3.15 -3.67
N VAL A 47 -0.01 3.33 -2.36
CA VAL A 47 -0.95 2.76 -1.38
C VAL A 47 -2.38 3.20 -1.70
N TRP A 48 -2.62 4.49 -1.94
CA TRP A 48 -3.95 4.99 -2.30
C TRP A 48 -4.42 4.50 -3.67
N ARG A 49 -3.53 4.46 -4.67
CA ARG A 49 -3.86 3.85 -5.97
C ARG A 49 -4.24 2.37 -5.85
N ALA A 50 -3.63 1.63 -4.94
CA ALA A 50 -3.99 0.23 -4.67
C ALA A 50 -5.36 0.14 -3.99
N VAL A 51 -5.69 1.08 -3.09
CA VAL A 51 -7.02 1.19 -2.48
C VAL A 51 -8.10 1.50 -3.53
N ASP A 52 -7.83 2.41 -4.46
CA ASP A 52 -8.75 2.72 -5.57
C ASP A 52 -9.00 1.49 -6.44
N GLN A 53 -7.93 0.80 -6.86
CA GLN A 53 -8.06 -0.42 -7.65
C GLN A 53 -8.80 -1.53 -6.90
N MET A 54 -8.62 -1.61 -5.58
CA MET A 54 -9.35 -2.54 -4.73
C MET A 54 -10.85 -2.25 -4.68
N ALA A 55 -11.25 -0.97 -4.73
CA ALA A 55 -12.64 -0.58 -4.84
C ALA A 55 -13.22 -0.99 -6.21
N ASP A 56 -12.51 -0.70 -7.31
CA ASP A 56 -12.90 -1.10 -8.67
C ASP A 56 -13.04 -2.63 -8.82
N ASP A 57 -12.13 -3.38 -8.22
CA ASP A 57 -12.16 -4.85 -8.21
C ASP A 57 -13.39 -5.38 -7.46
N SER A 58 -13.75 -4.74 -6.34
CA SER A 58 -14.94 -5.09 -5.55
C SER A 58 -16.22 -4.84 -6.35
N GLU A 59 -16.33 -3.68 -7.00
CA GLU A 59 -17.48 -3.32 -7.85
C GLU A 59 -17.63 -4.25 -9.06
N SER A 60 -16.51 -4.69 -9.64
CA SER A 60 -16.48 -5.61 -10.79
C SER A 60 -16.60 -7.10 -10.41
N GLY A 61 -16.57 -7.43 -9.12
CA GLY A 61 -16.59 -8.81 -8.64
C GLY A 61 -15.30 -9.59 -8.92
N THR A 62 -14.18 -8.88 -9.10
CA THR A 62 -12.85 -9.47 -9.32
C THR A 62 -12.36 -10.12 -8.02
N VAL A 63 -11.90 -11.37 -8.11
CA VAL A 63 -11.39 -12.11 -6.95
C VAL A 63 -9.90 -11.84 -6.77
N VAL A 64 -9.55 -11.12 -5.70
CA VAL A 64 -8.19 -10.82 -5.29
C VAL A 64 -7.88 -11.54 -3.98
N LEU A 65 -6.78 -12.31 -3.97
CA LEU A 65 -6.35 -13.11 -2.82
C LEU A 65 -7.46 -14.00 -2.22
N GLY A 66 -8.34 -14.53 -3.09
CA GLY A 66 -9.43 -15.43 -2.70
C GLY A 66 -10.69 -14.72 -2.19
N ARG A 67 -10.74 -13.39 -2.23
CA ARG A 67 -11.88 -12.57 -1.80
C ARG A 67 -12.37 -11.69 -2.94
N SER A 68 -13.68 -11.52 -3.07
CA SER A 68 -14.29 -10.59 -4.02
C SER A 68 -14.43 -9.16 -3.47
N ASP A 69 -14.23 -8.99 -2.17
CA ASP A 69 -14.24 -7.69 -1.49
C ASP A 69 -13.20 -7.71 -0.36
N ASN A 70 -12.23 -6.79 -0.47
CA ASN A 70 -11.14 -6.58 0.46
C ASN A 70 -11.22 -5.21 1.16
N SER A 71 -12.31 -4.45 0.97
CA SER A 71 -12.47 -3.09 1.52
C SER A 71 -12.37 -3.03 3.06
N ASP A 72 -12.70 -4.12 3.75
CA ASP A 72 -12.55 -4.27 5.19
C ASP A 72 -11.09 -4.23 5.67
N THR A 73 -10.12 -4.41 4.77
CA THR A 73 -8.68 -4.32 5.07
C THR A 73 -8.16 -2.88 5.09
N LEU A 74 -8.95 -1.89 4.67
CA LEU A 74 -8.51 -0.49 4.61
C LEU A 74 -7.96 0.05 5.95
N PRO A 75 -8.59 -0.21 7.12
CA PRO A 75 -8.03 0.19 8.41
C PRO A 75 -6.68 -0.48 8.72
N ASP A 76 -6.49 -1.73 8.28
CA ASP A 76 -5.26 -2.49 8.49
C ASP A 76 -4.12 -1.93 7.62
N ILE A 77 -4.42 -1.61 6.35
CA ILE A 77 -3.50 -0.92 5.43
C ILE A 77 -3.06 0.41 6.04
N TYR A 78 -4.03 1.24 6.44
CA TYR A 78 -3.73 2.56 7.00
C TYR A 78 -2.86 2.44 8.25
N TYR A 79 -3.19 1.53 9.16
CA TYR A 79 -2.42 1.30 10.39
C TYR A 79 -0.97 0.89 10.12
N GLU A 80 -0.76 -0.14 9.30
CA GLU A 80 0.58 -0.68 9.03
C GLU A 80 1.45 0.31 8.24
N VAL A 81 0.87 0.99 7.26
CA VAL A 81 1.60 2.00 6.47
C VAL A 81 1.96 3.19 7.34
N SER A 82 1.07 3.65 8.22
CA SER A 82 1.34 4.75 9.15
C SER A 82 2.52 4.42 10.06
N LEU A 83 2.49 3.26 10.74
CA LEU A 83 3.59 2.82 11.60
C LEU A 83 4.90 2.65 10.84
N TYR A 84 4.83 2.08 9.64
CA TYR A 84 6.01 1.89 8.81
C TYR A 84 6.64 3.25 8.43
N MET A 85 5.84 4.21 7.96
CA MET A 85 6.30 5.53 7.54
C MET A 85 6.81 6.36 8.71
N GLU A 86 6.16 6.29 9.87
CA GLU A 86 6.65 6.85 11.14
C GLU A 86 8.02 6.28 11.50
N SER A 87 8.18 4.95 11.46
CA SER A 87 9.47 4.29 11.78
C SER A 87 10.61 4.69 10.83
N LYS A 88 10.28 5.20 9.63
CA LYS A 88 11.24 5.70 8.64
C LYS A 88 11.45 7.20 8.70
N GLY A 89 10.73 7.92 9.55
CA GLY A 89 10.78 9.39 9.64
C GLY A 89 10.08 10.10 8.49
N PHE A 90 9.15 9.43 7.81
CA PHE A 90 8.39 9.95 6.66
C PHE A 90 6.88 10.05 6.94
N GLU A 91 6.46 10.04 8.21
CA GLU A 91 5.07 10.23 8.63
C GLU A 91 4.41 11.44 7.97
N SER A 92 5.06 12.60 8.00
CA SER A 92 4.52 13.82 7.37
C SER A 92 4.25 13.70 5.87
N ILE A 93 5.00 12.85 5.15
CA ILE A 93 4.74 12.58 3.72
C ILE A 93 3.52 11.67 3.59
N TRP A 94 3.39 10.68 4.47
CA TRP A 94 2.23 9.80 4.49
C TRP A 94 0.94 10.57 4.82
N GLU A 95 0.96 11.41 5.85
CA GLU A 95 -0.17 12.29 6.20
C GLU A 95 -0.53 13.23 5.05
N GLN A 96 0.46 13.93 4.48
CA GLN A 96 0.21 14.84 3.36
C GLN A 96 -0.48 14.13 2.19
N VAL A 97 0.05 12.98 1.75
CA VAL A 97 -0.54 12.25 0.63
C VAL A 97 -1.93 11.72 0.98
N SER A 98 -2.15 11.31 2.23
CA SER A 98 -3.44 10.79 2.69
C SER A 98 -4.52 11.85 2.80
N ASP A 99 -4.16 13.09 3.16
CA ASP A 99 -5.09 14.22 3.20
C ASP A 99 -5.50 14.70 1.79
N GLU A 100 -4.65 14.44 0.79
CA GLU A 100 -4.87 14.82 -0.61
C GLU A 100 -5.63 13.75 -1.44
N ALA A 101 -5.75 12.53 -0.91
CA ALA A 101 -6.41 11.38 -1.56
C ALA A 101 -7.92 11.37 -1.31
#